data_AF-A0AAU7UBQ7-F1
#
_entry.id   AF-A0AAU7UBQ7-F1
#
_cell.length_a   1.000
_cell.length_b   1.000
_cell.length_c   1.000
_cell.angle_alpha   90.00
_cell.angle_beta   90.00
_cell.angle_gamma   90.00
#
_symmetry.space_group_name_H-M   'P 1'
#
loop_
_entity.id
_entity.type
_entity.pdbx_description
1 polymer ?
#
loop_
_entity_poly.entity_id
_entity_poly.type
_entity_poly.pdbx_seq_one_letter_code
_entity_poly.pdbx_strand_id
1 'polypeptide(L)' 'MMLTVQEAYAAMFRHLEQYYGRTQADDVGALLGDLQLAENGEPFDPAAWHDWMEAVMWVKQHSEMP' A
#
# COMPACT_ATOMS: atom_id res chain seq x y z
N MET A 1 4.94 -9.34 15.47
CA MET A 1 5.88 -8.53 14.66
C MET A 1 5.26 -7.17 14.47
N MET A 2 6.01 -6.08 14.64
CA MET A 2 5.52 -4.71 14.41
C MET A 2 6.19 -4.18 13.15
N LEU A 3 5.40 -3.79 12.16
CA LEU A 3 5.89 -3.24 10.90
C LEU A 3 6.01 -1.72 11.02
N THR A 4 7.04 -1.15 10.38
CA THR A 4 7.06 0.27 10.04
C THR A 4 5.98 0.60 9.01
N VAL A 5 5.67 1.88 8.84
CA VAL A 5 4.65 2.32 7.87
C VAL A 5 5.04 1.95 6.44
N GLN A 6 6.34 2.05 6.12
CA GLN A 6 6.92 1.66 4.84
C GLN A 6 6.86 0.15 4.62
N GLU A 7 7.22 -0.66 5.63
CA GLU A 7 7.12 -2.12 5.52
C GLU A 7 5.67 -2.59 5.36
N ALA A 8 4.71 -1.92 6.02
CA ALA A 8 3.30 -2.19 5.84
C ALA A 8 2.82 -1.83 4.42
N TYR A 9 3.30 -0.71 3.86
CA TYR A 9 3.01 -0.34 2.46
C TYR A 9 3.58 -1.38 1.50
N ALA A 10 4.85 -1.76 1.67
CA ALA A 10 5.52 -2.76 0.85
C ALA A 10 4.81 -4.12 0.93
N ALA A 11 4.35 -4.52 2.11
CA ALA A 11 3.56 -5.74 2.28
C ALA A 11 2.21 -5.67 1.53
N MET A 12 1.50 -4.54 1.62
CA MET A 12 0.25 -4.29 0.89
C MET A 12 0.48 -4.35 -0.63
N PHE A 13 1.47 -3.60 -1.13
CA PHE A 13 1.83 -3.58 -2.54
C PHE A 13 2.16 -4.99 -3.05
N ARG A 14 2.99 -5.73 -2.29
CA ARG A 14 3.39 -7.08 -2.68
C ARG A 14 2.22 -8.07 -2.72
N HIS A 15 1.24 -7.90 -1.82
CA HIS A 15 0.02 -8.69 -1.85
C HIS A 15 -0.82 -8.43 -3.11
N LEU A 16 -0.97 -7.15 -3.49
CA LEU A 16 -1.69 -6.76 -4.70
C LEU A 16 -1.00 -7.29 -5.97
N GLU A 17 0.34 -7.24 -6.04
CA GLU A 17 1.09 -7.82 -7.16
C GLU A 17 0.82 -9.32 -7.31
N GLN A 18 0.80 -10.07 -6.20
CA GLN A 18 0.48 -11.50 -6.24
C GLN A 18 -0.98 -11.76 -6.64
N TYR A 19 -1.90 -10.88 -6.24
CA TYR A 19 -3.30 -10.97 -6.67
C TYR A 19 -3.45 -10.71 -8.17
N TYR A 20 -2.84 -9.64 -8.67
CA TYR A 20 -2.82 -9.32 -10.10
C TYR A 20 -2.17 -10.43 -10.92
N GLY A 21 -1.04 -10.97 -10.48
CA GLY A 21 -0.36 -12.08 -11.15
C GLY A 21 -1.24 -13.34 -11.31
N ARG A 22 -2.22 -13.55 -10.42
CA ARG A 22 -3.16 -14.68 -10.48
C ARG A 22 -4.42 -14.40 -11.27
N THR A 23 -4.89 -13.15 -11.25
CA THR A 23 -6.22 -12.78 -11.78
C THR A 23 -6.16 -12.04 -13.11
N GLN A 24 -5.04 -11.34 -13.36
CA GLN A 24 -4.90 -10.38 -14.47
C GLN A 24 -6.04 -9.35 -14.48
N ALA A 25 -6.54 -8.97 -13.30
CA ALA A 25 -7.58 -7.96 -13.18
C ALA A 25 -7.02 -6.58 -13.56
N ASP A 26 -7.46 -6.03 -14.70
CA ASP A 26 -6.94 -4.78 -15.26
C ASP A 26 -6.98 -3.61 -14.26
N ASP A 27 -8.06 -3.49 -13.48
CA ASP A 27 -8.21 -2.44 -12.46
C ASP A 27 -7.13 -2.53 -11.37
N VAL A 28 -6.71 -3.74 -11.01
CA VAL A 28 -5.61 -3.93 -10.04
C VAL A 28 -4.27 -3.63 -10.69
N GLY A 29 -4.10 -3.95 -11.98
CA GLY A 29 -2.92 -3.58 -12.74
C GLY A 29 -2.73 -2.06 -12.85
N ALA A 30 -3.82 -1.33 -13.11
CA ALA A 30 -3.83 0.12 -13.11
C ALA A 30 -3.46 0.70 -11.75
N LEU A 31 -4.10 0.21 -10.68
CA LEU A 31 -3.78 0.61 -9.31
C LEU A 31 -2.31 0.34 -8.95
N LEU A 32 -1.75 -0.82 -9.31
CA LEU A 32 -0.33 -1.12 -9.09
C LEU A 32 0.61 -0.17 -9.83
N GLY A 33 0.20 0.32 -11.00
CA GLY A 33 0.92 1.36 -11.73
C GLY A 33 0.96 2.68 -10.96
N ASP A 34 -0.17 3.09 -10.39
CA ASP A 34 -0.27 4.33 -9.60
C ASP A 34 0.50 4.22 -8.26
N LEU A 35 0.56 3.02 -7.67
CA LEU A 35 1.22 2.74 -6.40
C LEU A 35 2.73 2.45 -6.51
N GLN A 36 3.29 2.51 -7.72
CA GLN A 36 4.64 2.02 -7.99
C GLN A 36 5.69 2.68 -7.08
N LEU A 37 6.51 1.84 -6.46
CA LEU A 37 7.58 2.25 -5.56
C LEU A 37 8.80 2.75 -6.35
N ALA A 38 9.37 3.86 -5.92
CA ALA A 38 10.71 4.26 -6.33
C ALA A 38 11.77 3.35 -5.67
N GLU A 39 12.98 3.34 -6.22
CA GLU A 39 14.10 2.48 -5.75
C GLU A 39 14.44 2.68 -4.26
N ASN A 40 14.01 3.80 -3.66
CA ASN A 40 14.20 4.13 -2.25
C ASN A 40 13.09 3.60 -1.31
N GLY A 41 12.03 2.97 -1.85
CA GLY A 41 10.92 2.44 -1.05
C GLY A 41 9.82 3.45 -0.71
N GLU A 42 9.81 4.62 -1.35
CA GLU A 42 8.72 5.60 -1.29
C GLU A 42 7.87 5.53 -2.58
N PRO A 43 6.55 5.81 -2.54
CA PRO A 43 5.74 5.89 -3.75
C PRO A 43 6.22 7.04 -4.66
N PHE A 44 6.20 6.84 -5.98
CA PHE A 44 6.53 7.91 -6.94
C PHE A 44 5.56 9.11 -6.86
N ASP A 45 4.32 8.87 -6.44
CA ASP A 45 3.28 9.89 -6.30
C ASP A 45 3.08 10.30 -4.83
N PRO A 46 3.33 11.57 -4.47
CA PRO A 46 3.01 12.11 -3.15
C PRO A 46 1.54 11.97 -2.74
N ALA A 47 0.60 11.93 -3.70
CA ALA A 47 -0.82 11.74 -3.41
C ALA A 47 -1.12 10.32 -2.91
N ALA A 48 -0.59 9.30 -3.57
CA ALA A 48 -0.71 7.91 -3.13
C ALA A 48 -0.10 7.69 -1.73
N TRP A 49 1.01 8.35 -1.43
CA TRP A 49 1.60 8.31 -0.09
C TRP A 49 0.72 9.00 0.95
N HIS A 50 0.10 10.12 0.61
CA HIS A 50 -0.84 10.81 1.49
C HIS A 50 -2.03 9.93 1.85
N ASP A 51 -2.68 9.32 0.85
CA ASP A 51 -3.81 8.41 1.03
C ASP A 51 -3.45 7.21 1.92
N TRP A 52 -2.25 6.64 1.72
CA TRP A 52 -1.74 5.58 2.57
C TRP A 52 -1.55 6.03 4.03
N MET A 53 -0.97 7.21 4.24
CA MET A 53 -0.79 7.77 5.58
C MET A 53 -2.13 8.01 6.28
N GLU A 54 -3.15 8.47 5.56
CA GLU A 54 -4.52 8.61 6.09
C GLU A 54 -5.09 7.25 6.54
N ALA A 55 -4.96 6.21 5.73
CA ALA A 55 -5.40 4.86 6.07
C ALA A 55 -4.68 4.33 7.33
N VAL A 56 -3.37 4.52 7.42
CA VAL A 56 -2.57 4.11 8.58
C VAL A 56 -2.96 4.88 9.84
N MET A 57 -3.19 6.19 9.74
CA MET A 57 -3.65 7.01 10.86
C MET A 57 -5.04 6.56 11.33
N TRP A 58 -5.95 6.29 10.40
CA TRP A 58 -7.27 5.80 10.72
C TRP A 58 -7.19 4.47 11.49
N VAL A 59 -6.42 3.50 10.99
CA VAL A 59 -6.23 2.21 11.66
C VAL A 59 -5.63 2.44 13.05
N LYS A 60 -4.58 3.26 13.20
CA LYS A 60 -3.96 3.53 14.51
C LYS A 60 -4.91 4.17 15.52
N GLN A 61 -5.82 5.04 15.07
CA GLN A 61 -6.82 5.66 15.94
C GLN A 61 -7.94 4.68 16.33
N HIS A 62 -8.23 3.69 15.49
CA HIS A 62 -9.34 2.75 15.69
C HIS A 62 -8.89 1.33 16.11
N SER A 63 -7.59 1.08 16.23
CA SER A 63 -7.05 -0.19 16.74
C SER A 63 -7.06 -0.28 18.27
N GLU A 64 -7.55 0.75 18.96
CA GLU A 64 -7.89 0.72 20.39
C GLU A 64 -9.37 0.38 20.68
N MET A 65 -10.18 0.02 19.67
CA MET A 65 -11.52 -0.50 19.91
C MET A 65 -11.52 -2.05 19.94
N PRO A 66 -11.89 -2.67 21.08
CA PRO A 66 -11.79 -4.11 21.31
C PRO A 66 -12.73 -4.96 20.44
#